data_AF-A0A355FF74-F1
#
_entry.id   AF-A0A355FF74-F1
#
_cell.length_a   1.000
_cell.length_b   1.000
_cell.length_c   1.000
_cell.angle_alpha   90.00
_cell.angle_beta   90.00
_cell.angle_gamma   90.00
#
_symmetry.space_group_name_H-M   'P 1'
#
loop_
_entity.id
_entity.type
_entity.pdbx_description
1 polymer ?
#
loop_
_entity_poly.entity_id
_entity_poly.type
_entity_poly.pdbx_seq_one_letter_code
_entity_poly.pdbx_strand_id
1 'polypeptide(L)'
;KLMDTVNKIFYDIHKKGDRAVKKYSRQFDGFDNDTFLVDNETIQAAASGLSEQLKQAIGLAKANIGKFHLSQQLTEAKTETSPGVMCWREARAIERIGIYVPGGSAPLFSTVLMLAVPARIAGCKEIVLCTPPDKDGNIHPAILYAAQTAGVTQL
;
A
#
# COMPACT_ATOMS: atom_id res chain seq x y z
N LYS A 1 29.23 0.10 0.49
CA LYS A 1 28.76 0.92 -0.66
C LYS A 1 27.25 1.18 -0.61
N LEU A 2 26.38 0.17 -0.81
CA LEU A 2 24.92 0.39 -0.80
C LEU A 2 24.37 0.72 0.58
N MET A 3 24.79 -0.02 1.63
CA MET A 3 24.40 0.25 3.01
C MET A 3 24.77 1.66 3.47
N ASP A 4 25.97 2.14 3.12
CA ASP A 4 26.41 3.49 3.48
C ASP A 4 25.52 4.57 2.86
N THR A 5 25.15 4.39 1.59
CA THR A 5 24.22 5.28 0.89
C THR A 5 22.84 5.26 1.52
N VAL A 6 22.27 4.07 1.80
CA VAL A 6 20.95 3.94 2.42
C VAL A 6 20.92 4.54 3.83
N ASN A 7 21.95 4.27 4.64
CA ASN A 7 22.06 4.83 5.99
C ASN A 7 22.13 6.37 5.96
N LYS A 8 22.83 6.94 4.98
CA LYS A 8 22.85 8.38 4.77
C LYS A 8 21.48 8.94 4.40
N ILE A 9 20.74 8.26 3.51
CA ILE A 9 19.37 8.64 3.14
C ILE A 9 18.45 8.61 4.36
N PHE A 10 18.49 7.54 5.15
CA PHE A 10 17.71 7.43 6.39
C PHE A 10 18.06 8.52 7.39
N TYR A 11 19.34 8.83 7.57
CA TYR A 11 19.77 9.93 8.41
C TYR A 11 19.23 11.29 7.92
N ASP A 12 19.35 11.57 6.62
CA ASP A 12 18.86 12.82 6.04
C ASP A 12 17.33 12.95 6.17
N ILE A 13 16.57 11.90 5.89
CA ILE A 13 15.10 11.87 6.05
C ILE A 13 14.72 12.07 7.52
N HIS A 14 15.38 11.38 8.43
CA HIS A 14 15.11 11.53 9.87
C HIS A 14 15.39 12.95 10.39
N LYS A 15 16.43 13.62 9.88
CA LYS A 15 16.82 14.97 10.33
C LYS A 15 16.08 16.11 9.64
N LYS A 16 15.69 15.93 8.38
CA LYS A 16 15.19 17.01 7.52
C LYS A 16 13.76 16.79 7.02
N GLY A 17 13.17 15.63 7.31
CA GLY A 17 11.80 15.28 6.91
C GLY A 17 11.59 15.42 5.40
N ASP A 18 10.47 16.01 5.03
CA ASP A 18 10.01 16.18 3.64
C ASP A 18 11.03 16.89 2.75
N ARG A 19 11.88 17.77 3.30
CA ARG A 19 12.94 18.43 2.50
C ARG A 19 13.95 17.42 1.98
N ALA A 20 14.30 16.41 2.77
CA ALA A 20 15.17 15.33 2.32
C ALA A 20 14.44 14.39 1.36
N VAL A 21 13.16 14.09 1.60
CA VAL A 21 12.35 13.30 0.66
C VAL A 21 12.31 13.99 -0.71
N LYS A 22 11.94 15.29 -0.78
CA LYS A 22 11.90 16.06 -2.02
C LYS A 22 13.24 16.07 -2.75
N LYS A 23 14.34 16.25 -2.00
CA LYS A 23 15.70 16.18 -2.56
C LYS A 23 15.96 14.83 -3.23
N TYR A 24 15.62 13.71 -2.57
CA TYR A 24 15.87 12.37 -3.11
C TYR A 24 14.91 11.99 -4.24
N SER A 25 13.63 12.39 -4.16
CA SER A 25 12.67 12.24 -5.26
C SER A 25 13.13 12.99 -6.51
N ARG A 26 13.60 14.23 -6.37
CA ARG A 26 14.18 14.96 -7.50
C ARG A 26 15.44 14.29 -8.05
N GLN A 27 16.30 13.76 -7.17
CA GLN A 27 17.55 13.13 -7.57
C GLN A 27 17.35 11.81 -8.31
N PHE A 28 16.42 10.95 -7.84
CA PHE A 28 16.27 9.59 -8.35
C PHE A 28 15.11 9.44 -9.33
N ASP A 29 14.00 10.15 -9.10
CA ASP A 29 12.78 10.03 -9.88
C ASP A 29 12.56 11.22 -10.82
N GLY A 30 13.30 12.32 -10.64
CA GLY A 30 13.11 13.57 -11.39
C GLY A 30 11.86 14.36 -10.96
N PHE A 31 11.17 13.92 -9.91
CA PHE A 31 9.94 14.53 -9.40
C PHE A 31 10.24 15.72 -8.48
N ASP A 32 9.70 16.91 -8.80
CA ASP A 32 9.98 18.16 -8.08
C ASP A 32 8.71 18.92 -7.63
N ASN A 33 7.55 18.26 -7.64
CA ASN A 33 6.30 18.86 -7.17
C ASN A 33 6.34 19.16 -5.66
N ASP A 34 5.49 20.09 -5.23
CA ASP A 34 5.39 20.49 -3.82
C ASP A 34 4.59 19.52 -2.95
N THR A 35 3.75 18.71 -3.56
CA THR A 35 2.97 17.67 -2.88
C THR A 35 3.37 16.28 -3.33
N PHE A 36 3.46 15.35 -2.37
CA PHE A 36 3.62 13.92 -2.62
C PHE A 36 2.28 13.19 -2.70
N LEU A 37 1.21 13.81 -2.19
CA LEU A 37 -0.11 13.20 -2.16
C LEU A 37 -0.75 13.27 -3.54
N VAL A 38 -1.33 12.15 -3.95
CA VAL A 38 -2.20 12.10 -5.12
C VAL A 38 -3.60 12.52 -4.69
N ASP A 39 -4.15 13.52 -5.38
CA ASP A 39 -5.50 13.97 -5.08
C ASP A 39 -6.57 12.93 -5.47
N ASN A 40 -7.73 13.02 -4.82
CA ASN A 40 -8.83 12.09 -5.06
C ASN A 40 -9.39 12.20 -6.48
N GLU A 41 -9.31 13.37 -7.12
CA GLU A 41 -9.79 13.58 -8.48
C GLU A 41 -8.98 12.76 -9.48
N THR A 42 -7.66 12.76 -9.35
CA THR A 42 -6.71 11.95 -10.13
C THR A 42 -6.96 10.46 -9.92
N ILE A 43 -7.19 10.02 -8.67
CA ILE A 43 -7.51 8.63 -8.37
C ILE A 43 -8.85 8.21 -9.02
N GLN A 44 -9.87 9.06 -8.94
CA GLN A 44 -11.18 8.79 -9.56
C GLN A 44 -11.09 8.78 -11.10
N ALA A 45 -10.33 9.71 -11.68
CA ALA A 45 -10.13 9.81 -13.12
C ALA A 45 -9.35 8.62 -13.69
N ALA A 46 -8.51 7.95 -12.89
CA ALA A 46 -7.74 6.80 -13.33
C ALA A 46 -8.60 5.67 -13.92
N ALA A 47 -9.82 5.48 -13.41
CA ALA A 47 -10.75 4.48 -13.94
C ALA A 47 -11.13 4.75 -15.40
N SER A 48 -11.21 6.01 -15.83
CA SER A 48 -11.58 6.38 -17.20
C SER A 48 -10.54 5.95 -18.24
N GLY A 49 -9.28 5.80 -17.83
CA GLY A 49 -8.19 5.37 -18.70
C GLY A 49 -8.04 3.85 -18.85
N LEU A 50 -8.91 3.04 -18.22
CA LEU A 50 -8.81 1.59 -18.22
C LEU A 50 -9.95 0.94 -19.01
N SER A 51 -9.65 -0.15 -19.71
CA SER A 51 -10.67 -0.96 -20.36
C SER A 51 -11.58 -1.63 -19.33
N GLU A 52 -12.85 -1.82 -19.69
CA GLU A 52 -13.81 -2.55 -18.84
C GLU A 52 -13.34 -3.97 -18.52
N GLN A 53 -12.71 -4.64 -19.49
CA GLN A 53 -12.12 -5.96 -19.29
C GLN A 53 -11.07 -5.97 -18.17
N LEU A 54 -10.19 -4.95 -18.11
CA LEU A 54 -9.17 -4.87 -17.07
C LEU A 54 -9.80 -4.56 -15.70
N LYS A 55 -10.81 -3.68 -15.65
CA LYS A 55 -11.54 -3.40 -14.41
C LYS A 55 -12.20 -4.65 -13.85
N GLN A 56 -12.86 -5.43 -14.71
CA GLN A 56 -13.47 -6.71 -14.33
C GLN A 56 -12.42 -7.72 -13.85
N ALA A 57 -11.27 -7.80 -14.51
CA ALA A 57 -10.17 -8.68 -14.09
C ALA A 57 -9.61 -8.29 -12.71
N ILE A 58 -9.44 -6.98 -12.44
CA ILE A 58 -9.02 -6.46 -11.13
C ILE A 58 -10.06 -6.78 -10.06
N GLY A 59 -11.35 -6.60 -10.35
CA GLY A 59 -12.44 -6.95 -9.45
C GLY A 59 -12.49 -8.44 -9.11
N LEU A 60 -12.33 -9.30 -10.11
CA LEU A 60 -12.26 -10.76 -9.94
C LEU A 60 -11.04 -11.16 -9.09
N ALA A 61 -9.87 -10.60 -9.37
CA ALA A 61 -8.66 -10.85 -8.60
C ALA A 61 -8.83 -10.44 -7.13
N LYS A 62 -9.35 -9.24 -6.87
CA LYS A 62 -9.68 -8.77 -5.51
C LYS A 62 -10.62 -9.74 -4.79
N ALA A 63 -11.69 -10.19 -5.46
CA ALA A 63 -12.66 -11.11 -4.87
C ALA A 63 -12.01 -12.45 -4.47
N ASN A 64 -11.18 -13.03 -5.34
CA ASN A 64 -10.48 -14.28 -5.07
C ASN A 64 -9.45 -14.14 -3.94
N ILE A 65 -8.64 -13.08 -3.97
CA ILE A 65 -7.67 -12.75 -2.91
C ILE A 65 -8.41 -12.58 -1.58
N GLY A 66 -9.52 -11.84 -1.59
CA GLY A 66 -10.32 -11.58 -0.39
C GLY A 66 -10.92 -12.87 0.18
N LYS A 67 -11.48 -13.73 -0.67
CA LYS A 67 -12.02 -15.03 -0.27
C LYS A 67 -10.98 -15.89 0.45
N PHE A 68 -9.76 -15.96 -0.08
CA PHE A 68 -8.68 -16.73 0.53
C PHE A 68 -8.24 -16.15 1.87
N HIS A 69 -7.99 -14.84 1.96
CA HIS A 69 -7.53 -14.21 3.21
C HIS A 69 -8.60 -14.18 4.30
N LEU A 70 -9.89 -14.10 3.93
CA LEU A 70 -10.98 -14.26 4.90
C LEU A 70 -11.00 -15.65 5.53
N SER A 71 -10.68 -16.70 4.77
CA SER A 71 -10.61 -18.07 5.33
C SER A 71 -9.46 -18.28 6.34
N GLN A 72 -8.52 -17.33 6.42
CA GLN A 72 -7.42 -17.37 7.39
C GLN A 72 -7.80 -16.73 8.74
N GLN A 73 -8.97 -16.09 8.84
CA GLN A 73 -9.44 -15.58 10.12
C GLN A 73 -9.83 -16.76 11.04
N LEU A 74 -9.07 -16.92 12.12
CA LEU A 74 -9.29 -17.99 13.11
C LEU A 74 -10.05 -17.44 14.31
N THR A 75 -10.99 -18.24 14.83
CA THR A 75 -11.56 -18.01 16.16
C THR A 75 -10.64 -18.64 17.19
N GLU A 76 -10.06 -17.84 18.08
CA GLU A 76 -9.12 -18.31 19.09
C GLU A 76 -9.85 -19.06 20.21
N ALA A 77 -9.40 -20.28 20.50
CA ALA A 77 -9.96 -21.08 21.58
C ALA A 77 -9.43 -20.62 22.95
N LYS A 78 -10.31 -20.56 23.94
CA LYS A 78 -9.91 -20.35 25.34
C LYS A 78 -9.43 -21.68 25.92
N THR A 79 -8.29 -21.66 26.60
CA THR A 79 -7.67 -22.85 27.19
C THR A 79 -7.46 -22.63 28.68
N GLU A 80 -7.95 -23.55 29.50
CA GLU A 80 -7.60 -23.60 30.92
C GLU A 80 -6.23 -24.29 31.06
N THR A 81 -5.24 -23.55 31.56
CA THR A 81 -3.86 -24.07 31.68
C THR A 81 -3.60 -24.75 33.02
N SER A 82 -4.36 -24.35 34.04
CA SER A 82 -4.42 -24.94 35.38
C SER A 82 -5.77 -24.55 36.01
N PRO A 83 -6.25 -25.23 37.06
CA PRO A 83 -7.56 -24.95 37.64
C PRO A 83 -7.77 -23.45 37.96
N GLY A 84 -8.74 -22.84 37.27
CA GLY A 84 -9.09 -21.42 37.37
C GLY A 84 -8.30 -20.46 36.48
N VAL A 85 -7.33 -20.91 35.69
CA VAL A 85 -6.45 -20.04 34.87
C VAL A 85 -6.76 -20.18 33.39
N MET A 86 -7.50 -19.22 32.85
CA MET A 86 -7.89 -19.15 31.44
C MET A 86 -6.92 -18.32 30.60
N CYS A 87 -6.39 -18.92 29.53
CA CYS A 87 -5.51 -18.27 28.55
C CYS A 87 -6.15 -18.29 27.17
N TRP A 88 -5.97 -17.22 26.39
CA TRP A 88 -6.45 -17.10 25.01
C TRP A 88 -5.64 -16.03 24.27
N ARG A 89 -5.83 -15.92 22.96
CA ARG A 89 -5.20 -14.89 22.14
C ARG A 89 -6.25 -14.10 21.40
N GLU A 90 -5.89 -12.89 21.01
CA GLU A 90 -6.75 -12.04 20.21
C GLU A 90 -5.94 -11.33 19.14
N ALA A 91 -6.37 -11.45 17.88
CA ALA A 91 -5.77 -10.67 16.81
C ALA A 91 -6.23 -9.21 16.90
N ARG A 92 -5.28 -8.30 16.71
CA ARG A 92 -5.53 -6.86 16.60
C ARG A 92 -4.85 -6.34 15.35
N ALA A 93 -5.58 -5.55 14.59
CA ALA A 93 -5.03 -4.90 13.41
C ALA A 93 -3.89 -3.95 13.80
N ILE A 94 -2.87 -3.88 12.95
CA ILE A 94 -1.94 -2.75 12.98
C ILE A 94 -2.73 -1.51 12.53
N GLU A 95 -2.60 -0.40 13.26
CA GLU A 95 -3.40 0.79 12.99
C GLU A 95 -3.06 1.42 11.63
N ARG A 96 -1.77 1.58 11.34
CA ARG A 96 -1.24 2.19 10.12
C ARG A 96 -0.19 1.28 9.48
N ILE A 97 -0.35 1.02 8.19
CA ILE A 97 0.64 0.30 7.39
C ILE A 97 1.08 1.13 6.19
N GLY A 98 2.34 0.98 5.80
CA GLY A 98 2.87 1.48 4.54
C GLY A 98 3.10 0.32 3.58
N ILE A 99 2.66 0.46 2.33
CA ILE A 99 2.92 -0.49 1.25
C ILE A 99 3.71 0.21 0.16
N TYR A 100 4.81 -0.40 -0.28
CA TYR A 100 5.62 0.11 -1.38
C TYR A 100 5.30 -0.68 -2.65
N VAL A 101 4.98 0.04 -3.72
CA VAL A 101 4.77 -0.55 -5.05
C VAL A 101 5.79 0.09 -5.99
N PRO A 102 6.66 -0.72 -6.64
CA PRO A 102 7.60 -0.17 -7.61
C PRO A 102 6.86 0.51 -8.77
N GLY A 103 7.37 1.68 -9.18
CA GLY A 103 7.00 2.31 -10.44
C GLY A 103 7.77 1.71 -11.64
N GLY A 104 7.70 2.37 -12.79
CA GLY A 104 8.44 1.99 -14.00
C GLY A 104 7.54 1.52 -15.14
N SER A 105 8.13 0.80 -16.11
CA SER A 105 7.49 0.47 -17.40
C SER A 105 6.38 -0.57 -17.32
N ALA A 106 6.33 -1.37 -16.25
CA ALA A 106 5.29 -2.38 -16.05
C ALA A 106 4.53 -2.08 -14.75
N PRO A 107 3.22 -1.78 -14.83
CA PRO A 107 2.44 -1.45 -13.64
C PRO A 107 2.13 -2.71 -12.83
N LEU A 108 2.76 -2.86 -11.66
CA LEU A 108 2.52 -3.98 -10.74
C LEU A 108 1.27 -3.77 -9.86
N PHE A 109 0.13 -3.48 -10.49
CA PHE A 109 -1.13 -3.25 -9.79
C PHE A 109 -1.62 -4.49 -9.02
N SER A 110 -1.18 -5.69 -9.39
CA SER A 110 -1.45 -6.93 -8.65
C SER A 110 -0.82 -6.92 -7.25
N THR A 111 0.36 -6.33 -7.08
CA THR A 111 1.01 -6.17 -5.77
C THR A 111 0.17 -5.29 -4.84
N VAL A 112 -0.48 -4.25 -5.38
CA VAL A 112 -1.43 -3.42 -4.63
C VAL A 112 -2.53 -4.30 -4.03
N LEU A 113 -3.15 -5.15 -4.84
CA LEU A 113 -4.22 -6.04 -4.39
C LEU A 113 -3.72 -7.03 -3.33
N MET A 114 -2.55 -7.65 -3.55
CA MET A 114 -1.99 -8.64 -2.65
C MET A 114 -1.62 -8.08 -1.27
N LEU A 115 -1.33 -6.78 -1.16
CA LEU A 115 -0.97 -6.15 0.11
C LEU A 115 -2.16 -5.44 0.78
N ALA A 116 -2.94 -4.67 0.02
CA ALA A 116 -4.01 -3.85 0.57
C ALA A 116 -5.26 -4.66 0.94
N VAL A 117 -5.62 -5.70 0.17
CA VAL A 117 -6.79 -6.54 0.46
C VAL A 117 -6.68 -7.25 1.83
N PRO A 118 -5.59 -7.98 2.15
CA PRO A 118 -5.46 -8.57 3.48
C PRO A 118 -5.37 -7.52 4.60
N ALA A 119 -4.73 -6.37 4.36
CA ALA A 119 -4.67 -5.29 5.34
C ALA A 119 -6.07 -4.74 5.69
N ARG A 120 -6.94 -4.58 4.69
CA ARG A 120 -8.35 -4.20 4.89
C ARG A 120 -9.12 -5.27 5.66
N ILE A 121 -8.93 -6.55 5.31
CA ILE A 121 -9.58 -7.68 6.00
C ILE A 121 -9.13 -7.76 7.46
N ALA A 122 -7.85 -7.51 7.73
CA ALA A 122 -7.31 -7.49 9.09
C ALA A 122 -7.87 -6.34 9.94
N GLY A 123 -8.41 -5.28 9.31
CA GLY A 123 -8.97 -4.12 9.98
C GLY A 123 -8.00 -2.95 10.14
N CYS A 124 -6.95 -2.87 9.31
CA CYS A 124 -6.02 -1.73 9.33
C CYS A 124 -6.78 -0.44 8.97
N LYS A 125 -6.64 0.60 9.80
CA LYS A 125 -7.38 1.85 9.63
C LYS A 125 -6.78 2.72 8.54
N GLU A 126 -5.44 2.78 8.49
CA GLU A 126 -4.69 3.57 7.54
C GLU A 126 -3.77 2.67 6.72
N ILE A 127 -3.96 2.69 5.40
CA ILE A 127 -3.16 1.96 4.42
C ILE A 127 -2.58 3.01 3.47
N VAL A 128 -1.31 3.33 3.68
CA VAL A 128 -0.57 4.32 2.87
C VAL A 128 0.19 3.57 1.78
N LEU A 129 -0.05 3.90 0.52
CA LEU A 129 0.73 3.38 -0.60
C LEU A 129 1.78 4.41 -1.00
N CYS A 130 3.02 3.98 -1.22
CA CYS A 130 4.04 4.79 -1.86
C CYS A 130 4.47 4.12 -3.16
N THR A 131 4.46 4.88 -4.26
CA THR A 131 4.99 4.47 -5.56
C THR A 131 5.72 5.65 -6.19
N PRO A 132 6.94 5.46 -6.73
CA PRO A 132 7.59 6.51 -7.50
C PRO A 132 6.79 6.77 -8.79
N PRO A 133 6.68 8.04 -9.22
CA PRO A 133 6.04 8.38 -10.49
C PRO A 133 6.95 8.05 -11.68
N ASP A 134 6.43 8.19 -12.90
CA ASP A 134 7.23 8.24 -14.10
C ASP A 134 7.96 9.59 -14.26
N LYS A 135 8.73 9.73 -15.35
CA LYS A 135 9.52 10.94 -15.63
C LYS A 135 8.66 12.21 -15.81
N ASP A 136 7.39 12.04 -16.15
CA ASP A 136 6.43 13.12 -16.34
C ASP A 136 5.63 13.39 -15.04
N GLY A 137 5.96 12.69 -13.96
CA GLY A 137 5.31 12.85 -12.65
C GLY A 137 4.00 12.05 -12.51
N ASN A 138 3.68 11.17 -13.46
CA ASN A 138 2.42 10.43 -13.46
C ASN A 138 2.56 9.06 -12.79
N ILE A 139 1.44 8.55 -12.28
CA ILE A 139 1.33 7.18 -11.79
C ILE A 139 0.42 6.40 -12.74
N HIS A 140 0.80 5.16 -13.03
CA HIS A 140 0.03 4.34 -13.95
C HIS A 140 -1.43 4.16 -13.48
N PRO A 141 -2.45 4.43 -14.33
CA PRO A 141 -3.86 4.42 -13.91
C PRO A 141 -4.33 3.11 -13.27
N ALA A 142 -3.78 1.97 -13.70
CA ALA A 142 -4.07 0.66 -13.10
C ALA A 142 -3.63 0.54 -11.62
N ILE A 143 -2.54 1.21 -11.22
CA ILE A 143 -2.10 1.22 -9.81
C ILE A 143 -3.09 2.05 -8.98
N LEU A 144 -3.46 3.24 -9.46
CA LEU A 144 -4.43 4.12 -8.80
C LEU A 144 -5.80 3.44 -8.65
N TYR A 145 -6.30 2.83 -9.73
CA TYR A 145 -7.57 2.10 -9.72
C TYR A 145 -7.52 0.89 -8.78
N ALA A 146 -6.43 0.12 -8.79
CA ALA A 146 -6.26 -1.01 -7.87
C ALA A 146 -6.17 -0.55 -6.41
N ALA A 147 -5.51 0.57 -6.13
CA ALA A 147 -5.39 1.14 -4.79
C ALA A 147 -6.77 1.55 -4.24
N GLN A 148 -7.54 2.31 -5.03
CA GLN A 148 -8.92 2.67 -4.71
C GLN A 148 -9.77 1.42 -4.49
N THR A 149 -9.69 0.47 -5.42
CA THR A 149 -10.48 -0.78 -5.38
C THR A 149 -10.11 -1.63 -4.16
N ALA A 150 -8.84 -1.70 -3.78
CA ALA A 150 -8.38 -2.50 -2.65
C ALA A 150 -8.54 -1.81 -1.28
N GLY A 151 -8.95 -0.53 -1.25
CA GLY A 151 -9.18 0.22 -0.01
C GLY A 151 -7.93 0.87 0.57
N VAL A 152 -6.94 1.19 -0.25
CA VAL A 152 -5.85 2.10 0.15
C VAL A 152 -6.45 3.44 0.57
N THR A 153 -5.97 4.00 1.69
CA THR A 153 -6.55 5.21 2.27
C THR A 153 -5.81 6.48 1.88
N GLN A 154 -4.52 6.36 1.54
CA GLN A 154 -3.68 7.47 1.13
C GLN A 154 -2.62 6.98 0.13
N LEU A 155 -2.30 7.80 -0.86
CA LEU A 155 -1.36 7.50 -1.92
C LEU A 155 -0.45 8.71 -2.18
#